data_AF-A0A4Q4WDY9-F1
#
_entry.id   AF-A0A4Q4WDY9-F1
#
_cell.length_a   1.000
_cell.length_b   1.000
_cell.length_c   1.000
_cell.angle_alpha   90.00
_cell.angle_beta   90.00
_cell.angle_gamma   90.00
#
_symmetry.space_group_name_H-M   'P 1'
#
loop_
_entity.id
_entity.type
_entity.pdbx_description
1 polymer ?
#
loop_
_entity_poly.entity_id
_entity_poly.type
_entity_poly.pdbx_seq_one_letter_code
_entity_poly.pdbx_strand_id
1 'polypeptide(L)'
;MGSQIDDINSKAPELELLPDASSGALVLTHPTDKEKRHTWTRNHREWGGPLGLEKYLKREPYLTTIPLARDGGITHWILSTTTSAGSDPKQQQQRPVLASCETIRKRVLVARPGPASGGDGGDGAAVVEEATGYGIGSVYTYQEYRGRSYAARMLRELGETLRTRPRAEPSNSANGDGDGERGGEAVCSALWSDIGKVFYAKKGWVPP
;
A
#
# COMPACT_ATOMS: atom_id res chain seq x y z
N MET A 1 39.02 40.67 3.30
CA MET A 1 37.61 40.85 3.70
C MET A 1 36.80 41.00 2.44
N GLY A 2 35.79 40.15 2.25
CA GLY A 2 34.91 40.16 1.08
C GLY A 2 34.84 38.81 0.38
N SER A 3 34.32 37.78 1.05
CA SER A 3 33.84 36.59 0.32
C SER A 3 32.43 36.88 -0.17
N GLN A 4 32.23 36.78 -1.48
CA GLN A 4 30.91 36.76 -2.11
C GLN A 4 30.03 35.73 -1.39
N ILE A 5 28.89 36.21 -0.89
CA ILE A 5 27.78 35.37 -0.51
C ILE A 5 27.14 34.94 -1.82
N ASP A 6 27.34 33.69 -2.19
CA ASP A 6 26.57 33.07 -3.26
C ASP A 6 25.12 33.00 -2.79
N ASP A 7 24.27 33.84 -3.39
CA ASP A 7 22.82 33.75 -3.32
C ASP A 7 22.39 32.42 -3.96
N ILE A 8 22.33 31.37 -3.15
CA ILE A 8 21.64 30.12 -3.48
C ILE A 8 20.15 30.42 -3.41
N ASN A 9 19.64 31.07 -4.46
CA ASN A 9 18.23 31.15 -4.73
C ASN A 9 17.74 29.74 -5.10
N SER A 10 17.50 28.91 -4.09
CA SER A 10 16.90 27.59 -4.22
C SER A 10 15.45 27.80 -4.67
N LYS A 11 15.24 27.82 -5.99
CA LYS A 11 13.91 27.73 -6.60
C LYS A 11 13.19 26.55 -5.96
N ALA A 12 12.07 26.80 -5.28
CA ALA A 12 11.13 25.75 -4.92
C ALA A 12 10.84 24.91 -6.18
N PRO A 13 10.98 23.58 -6.15
CA PRO A 13 10.78 22.80 -7.35
C PRO A 13 9.30 22.88 -7.71
N GLU A 14 8.98 23.37 -8.91
CA GLU A 14 8.05 22.76 -9.86
C GLU A 14 6.70 22.18 -9.33
N LEU A 15 6.18 22.67 -8.22
CA LEU A 15 4.93 22.17 -7.62
C LEU A 15 3.71 22.48 -8.50
N GLU A 16 3.78 23.55 -9.29
CA GLU A 16 2.72 23.97 -10.22
C GLU A 16 2.59 23.04 -11.45
N LEU A 17 3.60 22.25 -11.79
CA LEU A 17 3.58 21.36 -12.96
C LEU A 17 3.10 19.93 -12.65
N LEU A 18 2.81 19.63 -11.38
CA LEU A 18 2.30 18.32 -10.99
C LEU A 18 0.81 18.18 -11.32
N PRO A 19 0.38 17.03 -11.88
CA PRO A 19 -1.00 16.83 -12.31
C PRO A 19 -1.98 16.80 -11.13
N ASP A 20 -3.23 17.22 -11.36
CA ASP A 20 -4.30 17.08 -10.38
C ASP A 20 -4.53 15.60 -9.99
N ALA A 21 -4.99 15.34 -8.76
CA ALA A 21 -5.25 13.98 -8.30
C ALA A 21 -6.37 13.27 -9.05
N SER A 22 -7.21 13.98 -9.81
CA SER A 22 -8.20 13.41 -10.73
C SER A 22 -7.64 13.06 -12.11
N SER A 23 -6.41 13.49 -12.44
CA SER A 23 -5.81 13.28 -13.77
C SER A 23 -5.64 11.81 -14.12
N GLY A 24 -6.01 11.45 -15.36
CA GLY A 24 -5.75 10.13 -15.94
C GLY A 24 -4.26 9.84 -16.20
N ALA A 25 -3.40 10.85 -16.09
CA ALA A 25 -1.96 10.69 -16.17
C ALA A 25 -1.33 10.13 -14.88
N LEU A 26 -2.13 9.84 -13.85
CA LEU A 26 -1.67 9.20 -12.62
C LEU A 26 -1.96 7.71 -12.64
N VAL A 27 -1.05 6.94 -12.06
CA VAL A 27 -1.12 5.47 -12.02
C VAL A 27 -0.65 4.94 -10.67
N LEU A 28 -1.42 4.01 -10.08
CA LEU A 28 -0.96 3.13 -9.01
C LEU A 28 -0.06 2.03 -9.57
N THR A 29 1.15 1.93 -9.04
CA THR A 29 2.19 1.05 -9.59
C THR A 29 3.20 0.65 -8.51
N HIS A 30 4.14 -0.21 -8.86
CA HIS A 30 5.18 -0.67 -7.94
C HIS A 30 6.41 0.25 -7.98
N PRO A 31 6.99 0.59 -6.81
CA PRO A 31 8.22 1.36 -6.75
C PRO A 31 9.45 0.50 -7.09
N THR A 32 10.44 1.15 -7.68
CA THR A 32 11.83 0.68 -7.75
C THR A 32 12.48 0.67 -6.36
N ASP A 33 13.62 -0.01 -6.21
CA ASP A 33 14.37 -0.01 -4.95
C ASP A 33 14.86 1.39 -4.54
N LYS A 34 15.18 2.23 -5.52
CA LYS A 34 15.57 3.63 -5.29
C LYS A 34 14.38 4.44 -4.76
N GLU A 35 13.19 4.29 -5.35
CA GLU A 35 11.95 4.94 -4.88
C GLU A 35 11.57 4.47 -3.47
N LYS A 36 11.69 3.16 -3.17
CA LYS A 36 11.49 2.63 -1.79
C LYS A 36 12.47 3.26 -0.81
N ARG A 37 13.79 3.23 -1.10
CA ARG A 37 14.81 3.83 -0.24
C ARG A 37 14.58 5.32 -0.04
N HIS A 38 14.18 6.04 -1.08
CA HIS A 38 13.85 7.46 -0.96
C HIS A 38 12.64 7.67 -0.06
N THR A 39 11.56 6.91 -0.26
CA THR A 39 10.35 6.93 0.59
C THR A 39 10.71 6.67 2.06
N TRP A 40 11.51 5.64 2.33
CA TRP A 40 11.99 5.32 3.68
C TRP A 40 12.84 6.43 4.29
N THR A 41 13.66 7.10 3.48
CA THR A 41 14.41 8.27 3.95
C THR A 41 13.47 9.41 4.35
N ARG A 42 12.39 9.61 3.57
CA ARG A 42 11.43 10.70 3.78
C ARG A 42 10.48 10.44 4.94
N ASN A 43 10.09 9.18 5.19
CA ASN A 43 9.18 8.82 6.28
C ASN A 43 9.89 8.47 7.60
N HIS A 44 11.22 8.39 7.61
CA HIS A 44 12.02 8.09 8.81
C HIS A 44 11.68 8.99 10.01
N ARG A 45 11.38 10.26 9.78
CA ARG A 45 11.01 11.18 10.88
C ARG A 45 9.73 10.76 11.59
N GLU A 46 8.80 10.13 10.87
CA GLU A 46 7.50 9.71 11.40
C GLU A 46 7.59 8.29 12.02
N TRP A 47 8.31 7.37 11.37
CA TRP A 47 8.28 5.93 11.72
C TRP A 47 9.63 5.33 12.12
N GLY A 48 10.66 6.16 12.23
CA GLY A 48 12.01 5.77 12.66
C GLY A 48 12.11 5.36 14.12
N GLY A 49 11.25 5.93 14.97
CA GLY A 49 11.29 5.71 16.42
C GLY A 49 12.71 5.98 16.97
N PRO A 50 13.29 5.07 17.76
CA PRO A 50 14.63 5.24 18.32
C PRO A 50 15.77 4.93 17.33
N LEU A 51 15.46 4.48 16.10
CA LEU A 51 16.49 4.13 15.12
C LEU A 51 17.02 5.38 14.42
N GLY A 52 18.34 5.57 14.43
CA GLY A 52 18.99 6.49 13.51
C GLY A 52 18.75 6.10 12.04
N LEU A 53 18.80 7.07 11.13
CA LEU A 53 18.45 6.90 9.72
C LEU A 53 19.15 5.70 9.05
N GLU A 54 20.45 5.52 9.29
CA GLU A 54 21.19 4.40 8.69
C GLU A 54 20.63 3.03 9.13
N LYS A 55 20.33 2.87 10.43
CA LYS A 55 19.74 1.64 10.97
C LYS A 55 18.33 1.43 10.45
N TYR A 56 17.54 2.50 10.34
CA TYR A 56 16.22 2.46 9.73
C TYR A 56 16.29 1.96 8.29
N LEU A 57 17.15 2.54 7.45
CA LEU A 57 17.31 2.15 6.05
C LEU A 57 17.89 0.75 5.85
N LYS A 58 18.55 0.17 6.86
CA LYS A 58 18.95 -1.25 6.89
C LYS A 58 17.79 -2.16 7.31
N ARG A 59 16.94 -1.70 8.23
CA ARG A 59 15.78 -2.44 8.74
C ARG A 59 14.71 -2.63 7.66
N GLU A 60 14.34 -1.60 6.91
CA GLU A 60 13.17 -1.67 6.01
C GLU A 60 13.31 -2.76 4.93
N PRO A 61 14.45 -2.92 4.21
CA PRO A 61 14.64 -4.05 3.30
C PRO A 61 14.65 -5.41 4.02
N TYR A 62 15.18 -5.47 5.24
CA TYR A 62 15.18 -6.70 6.03
C TYR A 62 13.75 -7.12 6.42
N LEU A 63 12.87 -6.16 6.74
CA LEU A 63 11.46 -6.46 7.04
C LEU A 63 10.72 -7.06 5.85
N THR A 64 11.20 -6.90 4.62
CA THR A 64 10.60 -7.58 3.45
C THR A 64 11.02 -9.03 3.30
N THR A 65 11.95 -9.53 4.12
CA THR A 65 12.46 -10.92 4.05
C THR A 65 11.95 -11.82 5.18
N ILE A 66 11.26 -11.25 6.18
CA ILE A 66 10.69 -12.01 7.29
C ILE A 66 9.53 -12.90 6.80
N PRO A 67 9.19 -14.00 7.50
CA PRO A 67 8.22 -14.99 7.02
C PRO A 67 6.86 -14.44 6.57
N LEU A 68 6.37 -13.39 7.23
CA LEU A 68 5.10 -12.74 6.89
C LEU A 68 5.18 -11.93 5.59
N ALA A 69 6.33 -11.34 5.28
CA ALA A 69 6.49 -10.35 4.22
C ALA A 69 7.20 -10.90 2.97
N ARG A 70 8.02 -11.94 3.13
CA ARG A 70 8.73 -12.59 2.01
C ARG A 70 7.76 -13.19 1.00
N ASP A 71 8.29 -13.53 -0.18
CA ASP A 71 7.57 -14.29 -1.22
C ASP A 71 6.23 -13.63 -1.62
N GLY A 72 6.23 -12.30 -1.76
CA GLY A 72 5.04 -11.52 -2.10
C GLY A 72 4.08 -11.28 -0.93
N GLY A 73 4.46 -11.64 0.30
CA GLY A 73 3.71 -11.36 1.52
C GLY A 73 3.53 -9.86 1.77
N ILE A 74 4.50 -9.03 1.36
CA ILE A 74 4.37 -7.57 1.30
C ILE A 74 4.43 -7.08 -0.15
N THR A 75 3.56 -6.14 -0.50
CA THR A 75 3.59 -5.44 -1.79
C THR A 75 3.67 -3.95 -1.53
N HIS A 76 4.64 -3.28 -2.16
CA HIS A 76 4.80 -1.83 -2.06
C HIS A 76 4.10 -1.16 -3.24
N TRP A 77 3.49 -0.02 -2.97
CA TRP A 77 2.70 0.74 -3.92
C TRP A 77 3.09 2.21 -3.89
N ILE A 78 3.08 2.83 -5.06
CA ILE A 78 3.17 4.27 -5.20
C ILE A 78 2.09 4.76 -6.16
N LEU A 79 1.60 5.97 -5.92
CA LEU A 79 0.94 6.78 -6.94
C LEU A 79 2.01 7.64 -7.61
N SER A 80 2.09 7.54 -8.93
CA SER A 80 3.06 8.29 -9.72
C SER A 80 2.43 8.76 -11.02
N THR A 81 3.16 9.57 -11.79
CA THR A 81 2.78 9.88 -13.16
C THR A 81 3.05 8.68 -14.05
N THR A 82 2.16 8.43 -14.99
CA THR A 82 2.44 7.61 -16.15
C THR A 82 3.54 8.33 -16.92
N THR A 83 4.80 7.93 -16.72
CA THR A 83 5.81 8.19 -17.74
C THR A 83 5.24 7.51 -18.97
N SER A 84 4.85 8.26 -20.01
CA SER A 84 4.56 7.64 -21.31
C SER A 84 5.62 6.59 -21.53
N ALA A 85 5.23 5.35 -21.82
CA ALA A 85 6.13 4.23 -22.04
C ALA A 85 6.98 4.47 -23.30
N GLY A 86 7.71 5.58 -23.34
CA GLY A 86 8.86 5.81 -24.17
C GLY A 86 9.96 4.94 -23.58
N SER A 87 10.55 4.17 -24.47
CA SER A 87 11.47 3.06 -24.30
C SER A 87 12.81 3.38 -23.61
N ASP A 88 12.88 4.45 -22.82
CA ASP A 88 14.08 4.85 -22.08
C ASP A 88 13.94 4.51 -20.57
N PRO A 89 14.67 3.49 -20.08
CA PRO A 89 14.74 3.13 -18.66
C PRO A 89 15.11 4.31 -17.74
N LYS A 90 15.78 5.35 -18.25
CA LYS A 90 16.12 6.54 -17.46
C LYS A 90 14.90 7.38 -17.09
N GLN A 91 13.84 7.39 -17.90
CA GLN A 91 12.64 8.18 -17.60
C GLN A 91 11.75 7.50 -16.55
N GLN A 92 11.74 6.16 -16.49
CA GLN A 92 11.12 5.42 -15.37
C GLN A 92 11.82 5.71 -14.04
N GLN A 93 13.12 6.00 -14.05
CA GLN A 93 13.87 6.39 -12.84
C GLN A 93 13.60 7.83 -12.37
N GLN A 94 12.84 8.63 -13.12
CA GLN A 94 12.63 10.06 -12.85
C GLN A 94 11.19 10.43 -12.46
N ARG A 95 10.25 9.49 -12.45
CA ARG A 95 8.86 9.79 -12.09
C ARG A 95 8.74 10.16 -10.58
N PRO A 96 7.82 11.06 -10.21
CA PRO A 96 7.64 11.46 -8.82
C PRO A 96 6.88 10.40 -8.01
N VAL A 97 7.28 10.18 -6.77
CA VAL A 97 6.47 9.44 -5.78
C VAL A 97 5.51 10.43 -5.11
N LEU A 98 4.26 10.48 -5.58
CA LEU A 98 3.27 11.45 -5.10
C LEU A 98 2.62 11.00 -3.79
N ALA A 99 2.40 9.69 -3.66
CA ALA A 99 2.01 9.02 -2.42
C ALA A 99 2.53 7.59 -2.45
N SER A 100 2.68 6.96 -1.29
CA SER A 100 3.11 5.57 -1.16
C SER A 100 2.33 4.84 -0.06
N CYS A 101 2.21 3.52 -0.19
CA CYS A 101 1.78 2.65 0.90
C CYS A 101 2.30 1.23 0.67
N GLU A 102 2.01 0.33 1.59
CA GLU A 102 2.27 -1.09 1.43
C GLU A 102 1.05 -1.91 1.85
N THR A 103 0.95 -3.11 1.30
CA THR A 103 -0.07 -4.09 1.66
C THR A 103 0.59 -5.38 2.10
N ILE A 104 0.22 -5.89 3.27
CA ILE A 104 0.70 -7.15 3.83
C ILE A 104 -0.43 -8.17 3.73
N ARG A 105 -0.19 -9.29 3.05
CA ARG A 105 -1.12 -10.41 2.95
C ARG A 105 -1.31 -11.06 4.32
N LYS A 106 -2.56 -11.31 4.70
CA LYS A 106 -2.95 -11.96 5.96
C LYS A 106 -3.90 -13.12 5.69
N ARG A 107 -3.70 -14.22 6.41
CA ARG A 107 -4.74 -15.22 6.61
C ARG A 107 -5.72 -14.66 7.64
N VAL A 108 -7.00 -14.69 7.33
CA VAL A 108 -8.09 -14.18 8.18
C VAL A 108 -9.14 -15.27 8.36
N LEU A 109 -9.91 -15.16 9.45
CA LEU A 109 -11.09 -15.99 9.68
C LEU A 109 -12.33 -15.15 9.40
N VAL A 110 -13.28 -15.72 8.65
CA VAL A 110 -14.56 -15.07 8.32
C VAL A 110 -15.68 -15.95 8.85
N ALA A 111 -16.53 -15.40 9.70
CA ALA A 111 -17.78 -16.03 10.09
C ALA A 111 -18.89 -15.56 9.13
N ARG A 112 -19.56 -16.49 8.46
CA ARG A 112 -20.76 -16.22 7.66
C ARG A 112 -21.98 -16.87 8.31
N PRO A 113 -23.18 -16.30 8.16
CA PRO A 113 -24.41 -16.95 8.60
C PRO A 113 -24.51 -18.36 8.02
N GLY A 114 -24.80 -19.34 8.88
CA GLY A 114 -25.02 -20.71 8.42
C GLY A 114 -26.33 -20.82 7.63
N PRO A 115 -26.49 -21.89 6.83
CA PRO A 115 -27.79 -22.16 6.21
C PRO A 115 -28.85 -22.26 7.31
N ALA A 116 -29.99 -21.58 7.09
CA ALA A 116 -31.13 -21.72 7.98
C ALA A 116 -31.52 -23.20 8.04
N SER A 117 -31.50 -23.80 9.23
CA SER A 117 -32.06 -25.13 9.43
C SER A 117 -33.56 -25.03 9.21
N GLY A 118 -34.05 -25.56 8.09
CA GLY A 118 -35.47 -25.55 7.78
C GLY A 118 -36.25 -26.29 8.86
N GLY A 119 -36.97 -25.55 9.71
CA GLY A 119 -37.90 -26.16 10.67
C GLY A 119 -38.25 -25.32 11.88
N ASP A 120 -37.33 -24.56 12.46
CA ASP A 120 -37.59 -23.71 13.62
C ASP A 120 -36.73 -22.46 13.51
N GLY A 121 -37.28 -21.29 13.79
CA GLY A 121 -36.69 -19.96 13.56
C GLY A 121 -35.42 -19.61 14.36
N GLY A 122 -34.49 -20.54 14.51
CA GLY A 122 -33.15 -20.31 15.02
C GLY A 122 -32.20 -19.91 13.90
N ASP A 123 -31.43 -18.84 14.15
CA ASP A 123 -30.33 -18.45 13.28
C ASP A 123 -29.35 -19.63 13.15
N GLY A 124 -29.16 -20.14 11.93
CA GLY A 124 -28.22 -21.23 11.66
C GLY A 124 -26.83 -20.88 12.17
N ALA A 125 -26.17 -21.82 12.86
CA ALA A 125 -24.85 -21.61 13.43
C ALA A 125 -23.86 -21.06 12.39
N ALA A 126 -23.11 -20.01 12.74
CA ALA A 126 -22.20 -19.36 11.81
C ALA A 126 -21.11 -20.34 11.32
N VAL A 127 -20.88 -20.34 10.00
CA VAL A 127 -19.79 -21.08 9.37
C VAL A 127 -18.54 -20.21 9.40
N VAL A 128 -17.48 -20.70 10.04
CA VAL A 128 -16.18 -20.03 10.07
C VAL A 128 -15.28 -20.64 9.00
N GLU A 129 -14.74 -19.82 8.11
CA GLU A 129 -13.78 -20.23 7.09
C GLU A 129 -12.51 -19.39 7.13
N GLU A 130 -11.45 -19.93 6.53
CA GLU A 130 -10.22 -19.19 6.29
C GLU A 130 -10.26 -18.48 4.95
N ALA A 131 -9.79 -17.24 4.93
CA ALA A 131 -9.72 -16.42 3.73
C ALA A 131 -8.46 -15.55 3.69
N THR A 132 -8.29 -14.82 2.60
CA THR A 132 -7.20 -13.84 2.45
C THR A 132 -7.71 -12.43 2.71
N GLY A 133 -7.01 -11.70 3.57
CA GLY A 133 -7.17 -10.26 3.77
C GLY A 133 -5.87 -9.50 3.60
N TYR A 134 -5.94 -8.18 3.55
CA TYR A 134 -4.76 -7.31 3.43
C TYR A 134 -4.69 -6.27 4.54
N GLY A 135 -3.56 -6.21 5.24
CA GLY A 135 -3.21 -5.06 6.08
C GLY A 135 -2.61 -3.96 5.23
N ILE A 136 -3.16 -2.75 5.27
CA ILE A 136 -2.60 -1.57 4.59
C ILE A 136 -1.79 -0.79 5.63
N GLY A 137 -0.53 -0.52 5.29
CA GLY A 137 0.41 0.18 6.14
C GLY A 137 1.14 1.29 5.40
N SER A 138 1.88 2.09 6.17
CA SER A 138 2.86 3.05 5.65
C SER A 138 2.30 4.03 4.60
N VAL A 139 1.04 4.44 4.76
CA VAL A 139 0.40 5.44 3.89
C VAL A 139 1.07 6.78 4.10
N TYR A 140 1.83 7.23 3.10
CA TYR A 140 2.66 8.42 3.19
C TYR A 140 2.48 9.33 1.99
N THR A 141 2.54 10.63 2.23
CA THR A 141 2.59 11.68 1.21
C THR A 141 3.64 12.69 1.65
N TYR A 142 4.59 12.97 0.77
CA TYR A 142 5.66 13.92 1.06
C TYR A 142 5.07 15.28 1.39
N GLN A 143 5.72 16.01 2.29
CA GLN A 143 5.16 17.23 2.87
C GLN A 143 4.75 18.24 1.80
N GLU A 144 5.56 18.38 0.75
CA GLU A 144 5.35 19.24 -0.41
C GLU A 144 4.16 18.82 -1.30
N TYR A 145 3.65 17.60 -1.16
CA TYR A 145 2.52 17.07 -1.93
C TYR A 145 1.24 16.89 -1.10
N ARG A 146 1.28 17.20 0.21
CA ARG A 146 0.11 17.13 1.09
C ARG A 146 -0.95 18.17 0.68
N GLY A 147 -2.21 17.90 1.00
CA GLY A 147 -3.34 18.76 0.62
C GLY A 147 -3.78 18.61 -0.84
N ARG A 148 -3.08 17.81 -1.67
CA ARG A 148 -3.38 17.61 -3.09
C ARG A 148 -4.16 16.34 -3.41
N SER A 149 -4.73 15.68 -2.40
CA SER A 149 -5.55 14.46 -2.55
C SER A 149 -4.85 13.23 -3.17
N TYR A 150 -3.52 13.21 -3.34
CA TYR A 150 -2.80 12.06 -3.89
C TYR A 150 -2.96 10.78 -3.05
N ALA A 151 -2.87 10.86 -1.71
CA ALA A 151 -3.15 9.69 -0.86
C ALA A 151 -4.58 9.15 -1.06
N ALA A 152 -5.56 10.04 -1.21
CA ALA A 152 -6.94 9.64 -1.44
C ALA A 152 -7.13 8.98 -2.82
N ARG A 153 -6.47 9.50 -3.85
CA ARG A 153 -6.42 8.88 -5.18
C ARG A 153 -5.78 7.50 -5.13
N MET A 154 -4.61 7.38 -4.51
CA MET A 154 -3.86 6.13 -4.34
C MET A 154 -4.71 5.06 -3.65
N LEU A 155 -5.32 5.40 -2.51
CA LEU A 155 -6.14 4.45 -1.74
C LEU A 155 -7.39 4.00 -2.50
N ARG A 156 -8.00 4.88 -3.30
CA ARG A 156 -9.14 4.48 -4.15
C ARG A 156 -8.72 3.43 -5.18
N GLU A 157 -7.63 3.66 -5.91
CA GLU A 157 -7.11 2.67 -6.88
C GLU A 157 -6.65 1.38 -6.20
N LEU A 158 -6.06 1.49 -5.01
CA LEU A 158 -5.64 0.34 -4.23
C LEU A 158 -6.84 -0.52 -3.82
N GLY A 159 -7.93 0.10 -3.38
CA GLY A 159 -9.16 -0.60 -3.03
C GLY A 159 -9.71 -1.46 -4.17
N GLU A 160 -9.74 -0.90 -5.39
CA GLU A 160 -10.13 -1.68 -6.59
C GLU A 160 -9.12 -2.80 -6.88
N THR A 161 -7.83 -2.48 -6.84
CA THR A 161 -6.75 -3.44 -7.12
C THR A 161 -6.78 -4.64 -6.18
N LEU A 162 -7.09 -4.42 -4.89
CA LEU A 162 -7.16 -5.48 -3.90
C LEU A 162 -8.41 -6.36 -4.06
N ARG A 163 -9.55 -5.79 -4.51
CA ARG A 163 -10.76 -6.56 -4.80
C ARG A 163 -10.54 -7.54 -5.94
N THR A 164 -9.90 -7.10 -7.02
CA THR A 164 -9.74 -7.91 -8.23
C THR A 164 -8.47 -8.76 -8.22
N ARG A 165 -7.73 -8.82 -7.11
CA ARG A 165 -6.45 -9.54 -7.06
C ARG A 165 -6.67 -11.04 -6.91
N PRO A 166 -6.14 -11.88 -7.81
CA PRO A 166 -6.11 -13.32 -7.60
C PRO A 166 -5.28 -13.66 -6.35
N ARG A 167 -5.70 -14.66 -5.57
CA ARG A 167 -4.89 -15.23 -4.49
C ARG A 167 -3.57 -15.72 -5.07
N ALA A 168 -2.44 -15.33 -4.48
CA ALA A 168 -1.18 -15.99 -4.78
C ALA A 168 -1.26 -17.44 -4.25
N GLU A 169 -1.10 -18.40 -5.17
CA GLU A 169 -1.14 -19.84 -4.91
C GLU A 169 -0.39 -20.21 -3.62
N PRO A 170 -0.94 -21.06 -2.75
CA PRO A 170 -0.13 -21.68 -1.72
C PRO A 170 0.91 -22.58 -2.40
N SER A 171 2.19 -22.21 -2.32
CA SER A 171 3.27 -23.13 -2.69
C SER A 171 3.20 -24.35 -1.76
N ASN A 172 2.99 -25.52 -2.36
CA ASN A 172 3.10 -26.87 -1.80
C ASN A 172 2.10 -27.23 -0.69
N SER A 173 0.87 -27.61 -1.08
CA SER A 173 0.23 -28.75 -0.42
C SER A 173 0.77 -30.02 -1.08
N ALA A 174 1.75 -30.65 -0.43
CA ALA A 174 2.35 -31.92 -0.89
C ALA A 174 1.48 -33.15 -0.57
N ASN A 175 0.24 -32.95 -0.12
CA ASN A 175 -0.71 -34.02 0.13
C ASN A 175 -1.90 -33.82 -0.80
N GLY A 176 -1.88 -34.60 -1.89
CA GLY A 176 -2.99 -34.69 -2.81
C GLY A 176 -4.14 -35.40 -2.12
N ASP A 177 -5.12 -34.63 -1.67
CA ASP A 177 -6.51 -35.05 -1.59
C ASP A 177 -7.33 -33.88 -2.12
N GLY A 178 -8.02 -34.15 -3.23
CA GLY A 178 -8.69 -33.15 -4.04
C GLY A 178 -9.87 -32.52 -3.31
N ASP A 179 -9.81 -31.21 -3.18
CA ASP A 179 -10.81 -30.30 -3.72
C ASP A 179 -10.07 -29.01 -4.08
N GLY A 180 -10.01 -28.72 -5.38
CA GLY A 180 -9.36 -27.52 -5.88
C GLY A 180 -10.09 -26.28 -5.37
N GLU A 181 -9.66 -25.76 -4.22
CA GLU A 181 -10.11 -24.47 -3.70
C GLU A 181 -9.76 -23.41 -4.73
N ARG A 182 -10.75 -23.04 -5.54
CA ARG A 182 -10.71 -21.85 -6.40
C ARG A 182 -10.22 -20.70 -5.54
N GLY A 183 -9.04 -20.17 -5.86
CA GLY A 183 -8.41 -19.09 -5.10
C GLY A 183 -9.30 -17.85 -5.08
N GLY A 184 -10.07 -17.69 -3.99
CA GLY A 184 -11.01 -16.58 -3.81
C GLY A 184 -10.31 -15.22 -3.74
N GLU A 185 -11.03 -14.19 -4.16
CA GLU A 185 -10.67 -12.77 -4.01
C GLU A 185 -10.41 -12.41 -2.52
N ALA A 186 -9.69 -11.32 -2.28
CA ALA A 186 -9.50 -10.83 -0.92
C ALA A 186 -10.83 -10.41 -0.31
N VAL A 187 -11.17 -10.98 0.85
CA VAL A 187 -12.48 -10.76 1.51
C VAL A 187 -12.51 -9.46 2.31
N CYS A 188 -11.34 -8.95 2.72
CA CYS A 188 -11.25 -7.72 3.49
C CYS A 188 -9.88 -7.04 3.38
N SER A 189 -9.85 -5.77 3.77
CA SER A 189 -8.61 -5.07 4.10
C SER A 189 -8.79 -4.21 5.34
N ALA A 190 -7.72 -4.01 6.08
CA ALA A 190 -7.73 -3.27 7.33
C ALA A 190 -6.49 -2.38 7.46
N LEU A 191 -6.63 -1.28 8.19
CA LEU A 191 -5.54 -0.39 8.56
C LEU A 191 -5.84 0.24 9.92
N TRP A 192 -4.79 0.75 10.57
CA TRP A 192 -4.90 1.51 11.81
C TRP A 192 -4.42 2.93 11.55
N SER A 193 -5.28 3.90 11.86
CA SER A 193 -5.02 5.31 11.59
C SER A 193 -4.47 6.04 12.81
N ASP A 194 -3.35 6.73 12.61
CA ASP A 194 -2.74 7.70 13.53
C ASP A 194 -3.22 9.15 13.27
N ILE A 195 -3.83 9.42 12.11
CA ILE A 195 -4.39 10.73 11.71
C ILE A 195 -5.89 10.90 11.96
N GLY A 196 -6.51 9.98 12.71
CA GLY A 196 -7.90 10.05 13.16
C GLY A 196 -8.93 9.34 12.27
N LYS A 197 -10.20 9.37 12.69
CA LYS A 197 -11.24 8.46 12.18
C LYS A 197 -11.84 8.85 10.82
N VAL A 198 -11.71 10.11 10.41
CA VAL A 198 -12.48 10.66 9.26
C VAL A 198 -11.82 10.38 7.93
N PHE A 199 -10.48 10.43 7.86
CA PHE A 199 -9.78 10.36 6.57
C PHE A 199 -10.04 9.03 5.86
N TYR A 200 -9.83 7.90 6.53
CA TYR A 200 -9.95 6.56 5.95
C TYR A 200 -11.41 6.09 5.81
N ALA A 201 -12.28 6.47 6.75
CA ALA A 201 -13.71 6.15 6.69
C ALA A 201 -14.37 6.66 5.40
N LYS A 202 -14.03 7.89 4.98
CA LYS A 202 -14.50 8.47 3.71
C LYS A 202 -14.08 7.68 2.46
N LYS A 203 -13.19 6.68 2.58
CA LYS A 203 -12.65 5.86 1.48
C LYS A 203 -13.06 4.39 1.62
N GLY A 204 -13.92 4.06 2.59
CA GLY A 204 -14.46 2.71 2.79
C GLY A 204 -13.83 1.93 3.95
N TRP A 205 -12.74 2.42 4.56
CA TRP A 205 -12.20 1.83 5.80
C TRP A 205 -12.85 2.47 7.01
N VAL A 206 -14.07 2.03 7.30
CA VAL A 206 -14.83 2.44 8.48
C VAL A 206 -14.30 1.75 9.74
N PRO A 207 -14.16 2.45 10.87
CA PRO A 207 -13.88 1.82 12.15
C PRO A 207 -14.97 0.80 12.51
N PRO A 208 -14.63 -0.28 13.24
CA PRO A 208 -15.61 -1.18 13.82
C PRO A 208 -16.51 -0.47 14.85
#